data_AF-A0A2T6ZNU9-F1
#
_entry.id   AF-A0A2T6ZNU9-F1
#
_cell.length_a   1.000
_cell.length_b   1.000
_cell.length_c   1.000
_cell.angle_alpha   90.00
_cell.angle_beta   90.00
_cell.angle_gamma   90.00
#
_symmetry.space_group_name_H-M   'P 1'
#
loop_
_entity.id
_entity.type
_entity.pdbx_description
1 polymer ?
#
loop_
_entity_poly.entity_id
_entity_poly.type
_entity_poly.pdbx_seq_one_letter_code
_entity_poly.pdbx_strand_id
1 'polypeptide(L)'
;MAASKNISTYASAQIFYAAGSTGLRILQQIFIADTSDLLNRALLSSLPDTPFLIKVWAGPQTAQHFTTGPWRWGYAMWTIITPVLSLPLFIALWLNQRKAAKAGLLPQYPWKSQGVANFLKSFGRSWALWEFCYCLRLSVCC
;
A
#
# COMPACT_ATOMS: atom_id res chain seq x y z
N MET A 1 -3.47 -9.82 15.89
CA MET A 1 -4.47 -10.92 15.98
C MET A 1 -3.90 -12.17 16.66
N ALA A 2 -2.77 -12.75 16.22
CA ALA A 2 -2.25 -14.00 16.81
C ALA A 2 -1.87 -13.92 18.30
N ALA A 3 -1.32 -12.78 18.75
CA ALA A 3 -0.83 -12.58 20.12
C ALA A 3 -1.87 -12.00 21.11
N SER A 4 -3.08 -11.64 20.66
CA SER A 4 -4.06 -10.99 21.55
C SER A 4 -4.59 -11.97 22.60
N LYS A 5 -4.58 -11.55 23.87
CA LYS A 5 -5.20 -12.27 25.00
C LYS A 5 -6.58 -11.70 25.36
N ASN A 6 -6.87 -10.45 24.98
CA ASN A 6 -8.10 -9.73 25.29
C ASN A 6 -8.81 -9.25 24.01
N ILE A 7 -10.13 -9.07 24.09
CA ILE A 7 -10.96 -8.60 22.95
C ILE A 7 -10.55 -7.20 22.48
N SER A 8 -10.17 -6.31 23.40
CA SER A 8 -9.71 -4.95 23.11
C SER A 8 -8.44 -4.95 22.24
N THR A 9 -7.48 -5.80 22.58
CA THR A 9 -6.23 -5.98 21.81
C THR A 9 -6.47 -6.64 20.44
N TYR A 10 -7.55 -7.42 20.30
CA TYR A 10 -7.93 -7.98 19.02
C TYR A 10 -8.57 -6.92 18.11
N ALA A 11 -9.46 -6.09 18.66
CA ALA A 11 -10.12 -5.01 17.93
C ALA A 11 -9.12 -3.96 17.43
N SER A 12 -8.17 -3.53 18.27
CA SER A 12 -7.13 -2.59 17.84
C SER A 12 -6.26 -3.18 16.72
N ALA A 13 -5.91 -4.47 16.80
CA ALA A 13 -5.17 -5.15 15.75
C ALA A 13 -5.94 -5.21 14.42
N GLN A 14 -7.26 -5.33 14.45
CA GLN A 14 -8.08 -5.30 13.23
C GLN A 14 -8.06 -3.93 12.55
N ILE A 15 -8.08 -2.85 13.32
CA ILE A 15 -7.97 -1.49 12.79
C ILE A 15 -6.62 -1.32 12.06
N PHE A 16 -5.52 -1.75 12.67
CA PHE A 16 -4.20 -1.71 12.04
C PHE A 16 -4.13 -2.57 10.77
N TYR A 17 -4.73 -3.76 10.79
CA TYR A 17 -4.78 -4.63 9.62
C TYR A 17 -5.58 -3.98 8.48
N ALA A 18 -6.75 -3.41 8.77
CA ALA A 18 -7.57 -2.72 7.79
C ALA A 18 -6.81 -1.52 7.18
N ALA A 19 -6.23 -0.66 8.00
CA ALA A 19 -5.44 0.48 7.56
C ALA A 19 -4.24 0.05 6.68
N GLY A 20 -3.49 -0.97 7.11
CA GLY A 20 -2.36 -1.51 6.36
C GLY A 20 -2.78 -2.12 5.02
N SER A 21 -3.88 -2.87 4.98
CA SER A 21 -4.38 -3.50 3.75
C SER A 21 -4.80 -2.48 2.69
N THR A 22 -5.41 -1.37 3.12
CA THR A 22 -5.77 -0.27 2.22
C THR A 22 -4.53 0.48 1.73
N GLY A 23 -3.57 0.75 2.63
CA GLY A 23 -2.30 1.38 2.26
C GLY A 23 -1.55 0.58 1.19
N LEU A 24 -1.48 -0.75 1.34
CA LEU A 24 -0.84 -1.62 0.35
C LEU A 24 -1.53 -1.58 -1.02
N ARG A 25 -2.87 -1.53 -1.06
CA ARG A 25 -3.62 -1.41 -2.32
C ARG A 25 -3.31 -0.10 -3.04
N ILE A 26 -3.25 1.00 -2.31
CA ILE A 26 -2.91 2.32 -2.87
C ILE A 26 -1.47 2.30 -3.42
N LEU A 27 -0.51 1.78 -2.63
CA LEU A 27 0.88 1.67 -3.08
C LEU A 27 1.02 0.80 -4.32
N GLN A 28 0.31 -0.32 -4.38
CA GLN A 28 0.30 -1.19 -5.56
C GLN A 28 -0.16 -0.45 -6.82
N GLN A 29 -1.20 0.38 -6.71
CA GLN A 29 -1.69 1.18 -7.84
C GLN A 29 -0.70 2.26 -8.28
N ILE A 30 0.03 2.87 -7.33
CA ILE A 30 1.09 3.84 -7.64
C ILE A 30 2.25 3.14 -8.36
N PHE A 31 2.71 1.99 -7.85
CA PHE A 31 3.77 1.22 -8.50
C PHE A 31 3.42 0.81 -9.94
N ILE A 32 2.17 0.42 -10.18
CA ILE A 32 1.71 0.09 -11.53
C ILE A 32 1.70 1.36 -12.39
N ALA A 33 1.18 2.47 -11.86
CA ALA A 33 1.17 3.75 -12.57
C ALA A 33 2.57 4.22 -12.98
N ASP A 34 3.57 4.01 -12.13
CA ASP A 34 4.95 4.46 -12.36
C ASP A 34 5.73 3.54 -13.31
N THR A 35 5.31 2.27 -13.46
CA THR A 35 6.00 1.27 -14.29
C THR A 35 5.33 1.02 -15.64
N SER A 36 4.04 1.36 -15.78
CA SER A 36 3.26 1.12 -16.99
C SER A 36 3.05 2.36 -17.84
N ASP A 37 3.09 2.20 -19.16
CA ASP A 37 2.59 3.21 -20.10
C ASP A 37 1.06 3.32 -20.09
N LEU A 38 0.54 4.49 -20.46
CA LEU A 38 -0.89 4.86 -20.43
C LEU A 38 -1.82 3.84 -21.12
N LEU A 39 -1.35 3.18 -22.18
CA LEU A 39 -2.14 2.24 -22.99
C LEU A 39 -2.28 0.86 -22.31
N ASN A 40 -1.27 0.42 -21.57
CA ASN A 40 -1.22 -0.92 -20.97
C ASN A 40 -1.65 -0.95 -19.49
N ARG A 41 -1.97 0.21 -18.91
CA ARG A 41 -2.28 0.35 -17.48
C ARG A 41 -3.46 -0.50 -17.03
N ALA A 42 -4.50 -0.66 -17.86
CA ALA A 42 -5.66 -1.49 -17.55
C ALA A 42 -5.31 -2.98 -17.47
N LEU A 43 -4.48 -3.49 -18.38
CA LEU A 43 -4.03 -4.89 -18.38
C LEU A 43 -3.07 -5.17 -17.22
N LEU A 44 -2.18 -4.24 -16.92
CA LEU A 44 -1.23 -4.38 -15.81
C LEU A 44 -1.89 -4.22 -14.44
N SER A 45 -3.05 -3.53 -14.36
CA SER A 45 -3.80 -3.40 -13.12
C SER A 45 -4.51 -4.67 -12.65
N SER A 46 -4.80 -5.62 -13.55
CA SER A 46 -5.48 -6.87 -13.21
C SER A 46 -4.52 -8.02 -12.89
N LEU A 47 -3.25 -7.93 -13.29
CA LEU A 47 -2.22 -8.92 -12.95
C LEU A 47 -2.06 -9.17 -11.44
N PRO A 48 -2.04 -8.14 -10.56
CA PRO A 48 -1.94 -8.34 -9.12
C PRO A 48 -3.14 -9.04 -8.49
N ASP A 49 -4.30 -9.04 -9.17
CA ASP A 49 -5.53 -9.68 -8.69
C ASP A 49 -5.56 -11.17 -9.03
N THR A 50 -4.77 -11.64 -10.01
CA THR A 50 -4.69 -13.06 -10.37
C THR A 50 -4.35 -14.00 -9.18
N PRO A 51 -3.37 -13.72 -8.30
CA PRO A 51 -3.12 -14.56 -7.12
C PRO A 51 -4.24 -14.50 -6.08
N PHE A 52 -5.10 -13.47 -6.10
CA PHE A 52 -6.26 -13.43 -5.21
C PHE A 52 -7.25 -14.56 -5.50
N LEU A 53 -7.42 -14.90 -6.78
CA LEU A 53 -8.27 -16.02 -7.19
C LEU A 53 -7.84 -17.32 -6.50
N ILE A 54 -6.54 -17.64 -6.54
CA ILE A 54 -5.97 -18.84 -5.90
C ILE A 54 -6.19 -18.81 -4.38
N LYS A 55 -6.00 -17.64 -3.73
CA LYS A 55 -6.17 -17.49 -2.28
C LYS A 55 -7.61 -17.73 -1.83
N VAL A 56 -8.61 -17.31 -2.61
CA VAL A 56 -10.03 -17.52 -2.26
C VAL A 56 -10.38 -19.01 -2.23
N TRP A 57 -9.85 -19.80 -3.17
CA TRP A 57 -10.09 -21.25 -3.23
C TRP A 57 -9.28 -22.05 -2.22
N ALA A 58 -8.03 -21.64 -1.95
CA ALA A 58 -7.18 -22.30 -0.95
C ALA A 58 -7.57 -21.95 0.50
N GLY A 59 -8.26 -20.82 0.71
CA GLY A 59 -8.65 -20.31 2.02
C GLY A 59 -9.49 -21.29 2.85
N PRO A 60 -10.60 -21.85 2.33
CA PRO A 60 -11.47 -22.78 3.06
C PRO A 60 -10.75 -24.05 3.53
N GLN A 61 -9.93 -24.66 2.68
CA GLN A 61 -9.16 -25.85 3.04
C GLN A 61 -8.18 -25.52 4.17
N THR A 62 -7.49 -24.39 4.03
CA THR A 62 -6.56 -23.88 5.04
C THR A 62 -7.29 -23.59 6.37
N ALA A 63 -8.49 -23.02 6.33
CA ALA A 63 -9.29 -22.70 7.51
C ALA A 63 -9.72 -23.96 8.29
N GLN A 64 -10.12 -25.03 7.59
CA GLN A 64 -10.51 -26.30 8.21
C GLN A 64 -9.36 -26.92 9.02
N HIS A 65 -8.12 -26.80 8.55
CA HIS A 65 -6.94 -27.25 9.29
C HIS A 65 -6.71 -26.46 10.59
N PHE A 66 -7.07 -25.17 10.64
CA PHE A 66 -6.94 -24.35 11.83
C PHE A 66 -8.15 -24.41 12.77
N THR A 67 -9.29 -24.93 12.33
CA THR A 67 -10.45 -25.18 13.20
C THR A 67 -10.20 -26.32 14.18
N THR A 68 -9.47 -27.35 13.77
CA THR A 68 -9.09 -28.50 14.62
C THR A 68 -7.81 -28.25 15.43
N GLY A 69 -6.98 -27.30 14.99
CA GLY A 69 -5.73 -26.89 15.65
C GLY A 69 -5.80 -25.55 16.40
N PRO A 70 -4.64 -25.00 16.82
CA PRO A 70 -4.57 -23.69 17.44
C PRO A 70 -4.87 -22.56 16.44
N TRP A 71 -6.08 -21.99 16.51
CA TRP A 71 -6.55 -20.88 15.65
C TRP A 71 -5.59 -19.68 15.56
N ARG A 72 -4.75 -19.47 16.58
CA ARG A 72 -3.73 -18.40 16.63
C ARG A 72 -2.69 -18.53 15.50
N TRP A 73 -2.36 -19.75 15.11
CA TRP A 73 -1.41 -20.03 14.03
C TRP A 73 -1.94 -19.62 12.66
N GLY A 74 -3.27 -19.68 12.46
CA GLY A 74 -3.92 -19.19 11.24
C GLY A 74 -3.67 -17.70 10.98
N TYR A 75 -3.52 -16.89 12.04
CA TYR A 75 -3.13 -15.46 11.90
C TYR A 75 -1.61 -15.26 11.90
N ALA A 76 -0.86 -16.12 12.59
CA ALA A 76 0.60 -16.02 12.67
C ALA A 76 1.27 -16.29 11.31
N MET A 77 0.76 -17.25 10.53
CA MET A 77 1.33 -17.61 9.23
C MET A 77 1.42 -16.40 8.27
N TRP A 78 0.38 -15.58 8.20
CA TRP A 78 0.34 -14.41 7.31
C TRP A 78 1.33 -13.32 7.72
N THR A 79 1.67 -13.27 9.01
CA THR A 79 2.66 -12.32 9.53
C THR A 79 4.08 -12.68 9.07
N ILE A 80 4.34 -13.96 8.78
CA ILE A 80 5.64 -14.44 8.26
C ILE A 80 5.66 -14.41 6.73
N ILE A 81 4.58 -14.89 6.09
CA ILE A 81 4.50 -14.98 4.62
C ILE A 81 4.57 -13.60 3.97
N THR A 82 3.85 -12.61 4.51
CA THR A 82 3.78 -11.26 3.93
C THR A 82 5.15 -10.57 3.83
N PRO A 83 5.98 -10.49 4.89
CA PRO A 83 7.30 -9.89 4.78
C PRO A 83 8.25 -10.72 3.92
N VAL A 84 8.17 -12.06 3.96
CA VAL A 84 9.03 -12.91 3.12
C VAL A 84 8.80 -12.65 1.63
N LEU A 85 7.55 -12.45 1.21
CA LEU A 85 7.22 -12.14 -0.19
C LEU A 85 7.52 -10.68 -0.57
N SER A 86 7.44 -9.72 0.36
CA SER A 86 7.73 -8.30 0.08
C SER A 86 9.22 -7.95 0.18
N LEU A 87 10.00 -8.72 0.93
CA LEU A 87 11.45 -8.56 1.08
C LEU A 87 12.22 -8.49 -0.24
N PRO A 88 12.04 -9.39 -1.24
CA PRO A 88 12.81 -9.32 -2.48
C PRO A 88 12.58 -7.99 -3.24
N LEU A 89 11.35 -7.49 -3.27
CA LEU A 89 11.02 -6.21 -3.89
C LEU A 89 11.68 -5.04 -3.13
N PHE A 90 11.58 -5.06 -1.80
CA PHE A 90 12.19 -4.04 -0.95
C PHE A 90 13.72 -4.01 -1.12
N ILE A 91 14.37 -5.18 -1.13
CA ILE A 91 15.82 -5.29 -1.31
C ILE A 91 16.23 -4.77 -2.69
N ALA A 92 15.50 -5.13 -3.76
CA ALA A 92 15.80 -4.64 -5.11
C ALA A 92 15.73 -3.12 -5.20
N LEU A 93 14.67 -2.50 -4.67
CA LEU A 93 14.52 -1.05 -4.61
C LEU A 93 15.62 -0.40 -3.76
N TRP A 94 15.92 -0.96 -2.60
CA TRP A 94 16.93 -0.44 -1.68
C TRP A 94 18.33 -0.45 -2.30
N LEU A 95 18.69 -1.53 -3.00
CA LEU A 95 19.96 -1.62 -3.72
C LEU A 95 20.04 -0.63 -4.87
N ASN A 96 18.95 -0.44 -5.62
CA ASN A 96 18.90 0.53 -6.71
C ASN A 96 19.00 1.98 -6.21
N GLN A 97 18.32 2.31 -5.09
CA GLN A 97 18.46 3.62 -4.46
C GLN A 97 19.88 3.88 -3.96
N ARG A 98 20.52 2.86 -3.34
CA ARG A 98 21.93 2.98 -2.91
C ARG A 98 22.87 3.16 -4.10
N LYS A 99 22.63 2.48 -5.22
CA LYS A 99 23.42 2.66 -6.45
C LYS A 99 23.24 4.07 -7.04
N ALA A 100 21.99 4.55 -7.13
CA ALA A 100 21.69 5.89 -7.62
C ALA A 100 22.29 7.00 -6.73
N ALA A 101 22.27 6.81 -5.41
CA ALA A 101 22.90 7.71 -4.44
C ALA A 101 24.41 7.80 -4.64
N LYS A 102 25.08 6.65 -4.85
CA LYS A 102 26.52 6.60 -5.13
C LYS A 102 26.89 7.19 -6.49
N ALA A 103 26.01 7.05 -7.48
CA ALA A 103 26.19 7.61 -8.82
C ALA A 103 25.87 9.12 -8.91
N GLY A 104 25.39 9.74 -7.83
CA GLY A 104 25.04 11.17 -7.83
C GLY A 104 23.82 11.53 -8.69
N LEU A 105 23.03 10.53 -9.11
CA LEU A 105 21.86 10.70 -9.99
C LEU A 105 20.58 11.09 -9.24
N LEU A 106 20.67 11.36 -7.94
CA LEU A 106 19.52 11.74 -7.14
C LEU A 106 19.09 13.18 -7.47
N PRO A 107 17.84 13.41 -7.91
CA PRO A 107 17.34 14.76 -8.14
C PRO A 107 17.33 15.55 -6.82
N GLN A 108 17.74 16.83 -6.87
CA GLN A 108 17.63 17.74 -5.73
C GLN A 108 16.14 17.98 -5.43
N TYR A 109 15.68 17.57 -4.25
CA TYR A 109 14.28 17.74 -3.88
C TYR A 109 14.00 19.24 -3.60
N PRO A 110 12.94 19.84 -4.18
CA PRO A 110 12.66 21.27 -4.08
C PRO A 110 12.44 21.73 -2.64
N TRP A 111 11.99 20.82 -1.80
CA TRP A 111 11.79 20.99 -0.36
C TRP A 111 13.05 21.25 0.46
N LYS A 112 14.25 20.91 -0.04
CA LYS A 112 15.50 21.30 0.61
C LYS A 112 15.71 22.82 0.54
N SER A 113 15.18 23.45 -0.52
CA SER A 113 15.32 24.89 -0.78
C SER A 113 14.15 25.73 -0.25
N GLN A 114 13.03 25.10 0.11
CA GLN A 114 11.83 25.78 0.56
C GLN A 114 11.60 25.54 2.04
N GLY A 115 11.84 26.58 2.86
CA GLY A 115 11.54 26.56 4.28
C GLY A 115 10.06 26.22 4.54
N VAL A 116 9.79 25.63 5.71
CA VAL A 116 8.47 25.11 6.14
C VAL A 116 7.31 26.10 5.91
N ALA A 117 7.60 27.41 6.01
CA ALA A 117 6.64 28.48 5.75
C ALA A 117 6.12 28.53 4.29
N ASN A 118 6.99 28.29 3.30
CA ASN A 118 6.58 28.27 1.88
C ASN A 118 5.82 26.99 1.54
N PHE A 119 6.17 25.89 2.20
CA PHE A 119 5.45 24.64 2.07
C PHE A 119 4.02 24.71 2.63
N LEU A 120 3.84 25.24 3.84
CA LEU A 120 2.51 25.43 4.45
C LEU A 120 1.61 26.33 3.58
N LYS A 121 2.18 27.39 2.98
CA LYS A 121 1.47 28.24 2.02
C LYS A 121 1.12 27.50 0.71
N SER A 122 1.90 26.51 0.29
CA SER A 122 1.58 25.68 -0.89
C SER A 122 0.43 24.70 -0.61
N PHE A 123 0.37 24.16 0.60
CA PHE A 123 -0.71 23.27 1.04
C PHE A 123 -2.04 24.01 1.15
N GLY A 124 -2.05 25.22 1.73
CA GLY A 124 -3.27 26.05 1.79
C GLY A 124 -3.81 26.42 0.41
N ARG A 125 -2.94 26.72 -0.57
CA ARG A 125 -3.35 26.99 -1.95
C ARG A 125 -3.86 25.74 -2.69
N SER A 126 -3.22 24.59 -2.50
CA SER A 126 -3.69 23.34 -3.09
C SER A 126 -5.04 22.91 -2.52
N TRP A 127 -5.28 23.07 -1.22
CA TRP A 127 -6.57 22.76 -0.59
C TRP A 127 -7.72 23.62 -1.17
N ALA A 128 -7.50 24.92 -1.32
CA ALA A 128 -8.49 25.82 -1.92
C ALA A 128 -8.78 25.50 -3.39
N LEU A 129 -7.75 25.13 -4.17
CA LEU A 129 -7.90 24.70 -5.56
C LEU A 129 -8.59 23.34 -5.69
N TRP A 130 -8.39 22.44 -4.72
CA TRP A 130 -9.04 21.12 -4.72
C TRP A 130 -10.53 21.22 -4.47
N GLU A 131 -10.97 22.04 -3.50
CA GLU A 131 -12.40 22.31 -3.29
C GLU A 131 -13.04 22.96 -4.53
N PHE A 132 -12.36 23.95 -5.13
CA PHE A 132 -12.86 24.62 -6.33
C PHE A 132 -12.98 23.67 -7.53
N CYS A 133 -12.00 22.79 -7.73
CA CYS A 133 -12.01 21.83 -8.83
C CYS A 133 -12.97 20.66 -8.59
N TYR A 134 -13.15 20.22 -7.34
CA TYR A 134 -14.13 19.20 -6.98
C TYR A 134 -15.57 19.71 -7.16
N CYS A 135 -15.82 20.98 -6.82
CA CYS A 135 -17.10 21.65 -7.10
C CYS A 135 -17.37 21.78 -8.61
N LEU A 136 -16.35 22.15 -9.39
CA LEU A 136 -16.47 22.28 -10.85
C LEU A 136 -16.74 20.93 -11.53
N ARG A 137 -16.15 19.83 -11.02
CA ARG A 137 -16.36 18.48 -11.57
C ARG A 137 -17.71 17.86 -11.17
N LEU A 138 -18.27 18.25 -10.02
CA LEU A 138 -19.64 17.89 -9.66
C LEU A 138 -20.68 18.64 -10.50
N SER A 139 -20.44 19.91 -10.83
CA SER A 139 -21.38 20.73 -11.60
C SER A 139 -21.44 20.42 -13.10
N VAL A 140 -20.48 19.67 -13.64
CA VAL A 140 -20.47 19.22 -15.06
C VAL A 140 -20.98 17.77 -15.21
N CYS A 141 -21.20 17.07 -14.10
CA CYS A 141 -21.80 15.72 -14.07
C CYS A 141 -23.27 15.69 -13.65
N CYS A 142 -23.92 16.85 -13.44
CA CYS A 142 -25.37 17.02 -13.37
C CYS A 142 -25.84 17.77 -14.63
#